data_AF-A0A1G4VTK9-F1
#
_entry.id   AF-A0A1G4VTK9-F1
#
_cell.length_a   1.000
_cell.length_b   1.000
_cell.length_c   1.000
_cell.angle_alpha   90.00
_cell.angle_beta   90.00
_cell.angle_gamma   90.00
#
_symmetry.space_group_name_H-M   'P 1'
#
loop_
_entity.id
_entity.type
_entity.pdbx_description
1 polymer ?
#
loop_
_entity_poly.entity_id
_entity_poly.type
_entity_poly.pdbx_seq_one_letter_code
_entity_poly.pdbx_strand_id
1 'polypeptide(L)'
;MKKIRYFAGMLNTQEEWLNDMAAQGYRLKKVHKLVYEFEECEPGKYQYAVEYVGNKDYEELKKYHDFLEDVGYTVFYKNINLNYSVGKVRFRLYKSKPWVPVTNGTGYNKEILIVEKENDGKPFNLHTDKEDRVVYYKDLLYPYVILFALFAVFAVVMKSIAPAIIAALLVIPMGVYGYRLYKEKRTGGRWENEQ
;
A
#
# COMPACT_ATOMS: atom_id res chain seq x y z
N MET A 1 -9.95 -8.28 -19.54
CA MET A 1 -10.27 -9.14 -18.37
C MET A 1 -10.38 -8.31 -17.09
N LYS A 2 -11.29 -8.63 -16.16
CA LYS A 2 -11.36 -7.97 -14.84
C LYS A 2 -10.98 -8.92 -13.71
N LYS A 3 -10.22 -8.44 -12.71
CA LYS A 3 -9.84 -9.20 -11.52
C LYS A 3 -10.18 -8.41 -10.25
N ILE A 4 -10.78 -9.08 -9.27
CA ILE A 4 -11.03 -8.52 -7.94
C ILE A 4 -9.92 -9.01 -7.01
N ARG A 5 -9.14 -8.08 -6.43
CA ARG A 5 -8.06 -8.44 -5.51
C ARG A 5 -7.80 -7.32 -4.49
N TYR A 6 -7.54 -7.72 -3.25
CA TYR A 6 -7.13 -6.83 -2.16
C TYR A 6 -5.78 -7.26 -1.62
N PHE A 7 -4.86 -6.31 -1.47
CA PHE A 7 -3.49 -6.59 -1.05
C PHE A 7 -3.20 -6.22 0.40
N ALA A 8 -4.16 -5.63 1.13
CA ALA A 8 -3.98 -5.23 2.52
C ALA A 8 -2.67 -4.46 2.78
N GLY A 9 -2.29 -3.57 1.85
CA GLY A 9 -1.05 -2.80 1.96
C GLY A 9 0.25 -3.57 1.67
N MET A 10 0.20 -4.81 1.18
CA MET A 10 1.38 -5.56 0.74
C MET A 10 1.81 -5.10 -0.67
N LEU A 11 2.63 -4.04 -0.72
CA LEU A 11 3.10 -3.42 -1.97
C LEU A 11 3.83 -4.41 -2.88
N ASN A 12 4.84 -5.14 -2.35
CA ASN A 12 5.62 -6.09 -3.14
C ASN A 12 4.73 -7.22 -3.71
N THR A 13 3.78 -7.71 -2.92
CA THR A 13 2.85 -8.76 -3.39
C THR A 13 1.90 -8.25 -4.48
N GLN A 14 1.56 -6.96 -4.44
CA GLN A 14 0.83 -6.31 -5.51
C GLN A 14 1.68 -6.17 -6.77
N GLU A 15 2.93 -5.76 -6.63
CA GLU A 15 3.90 -5.64 -7.72
C GLU A 15 4.19 -6.98 -8.40
N GLU A 16 4.55 -8.00 -7.62
CA GLU A 16 4.80 -9.37 -8.08
C GLU A 16 3.60 -9.88 -8.89
N TRP A 17 2.38 -9.71 -8.35
CA TRP A 17 1.18 -10.14 -9.06
C TRP A 17 0.93 -9.36 -10.36
N LEU A 18 1.17 -8.06 -10.39
CA LEU A 18 1.02 -7.28 -11.63
C LEU A 18 2.02 -7.74 -12.70
N ASN A 19 3.25 -8.05 -12.30
CA ASN A 19 4.26 -8.60 -13.20
C ASN A 19 3.93 -10.03 -13.66
N ASP A 20 3.35 -10.87 -12.80
CA ASP A 20 2.84 -12.20 -13.20
C ASP A 20 1.70 -12.08 -14.23
N MET A 21 0.83 -11.09 -14.08
CA MET A 21 -0.22 -10.79 -15.06
C MET A 21 0.38 -10.34 -16.40
N ALA A 22 1.39 -9.47 -16.36
CA ALA A 22 2.12 -9.02 -17.54
C ALA A 22 2.81 -10.17 -18.27
N ALA A 23 3.47 -11.06 -17.52
CA ALA A 23 4.12 -12.26 -18.05
C ALA A 23 3.15 -13.21 -18.75
N GLN A 24 1.87 -13.19 -18.38
CA GLN A 24 0.81 -13.96 -19.02
C GLN A 24 0.17 -13.24 -20.23
N GLY A 25 0.64 -12.04 -20.60
CA GLY A 25 0.10 -11.27 -21.71
C GLY A 25 -1.09 -10.38 -21.32
N TYR A 26 -1.14 -9.93 -20.06
CA TYR A 26 -2.17 -8.99 -19.60
C TYR A 26 -1.57 -7.65 -19.17
N ARG A 27 -1.90 -6.58 -19.89
CA ARG A 27 -1.53 -5.21 -19.53
C ARG A 27 -2.60 -4.57 -18.67
N LEU A 28 -2.20 -3.86 -17.62
CA LEU A 28 -3.10 -3.10 -16.76
C LEU A 28 -3.64 -1.89 -17.54
N LYS A 29 -4.95 -1.87 -17.74
CA LYS A 29 -5.65 -0.77 -18.43
C LYS A 29 -6.19 0.26 -17.44
N LYS A 30 -6.73 -0.23 -16.32
CA LYS A 30 -7.36 0.62 -15.31
C LYS A 30 -7.33 -0.05 -13.95
N VAL A 31 -7.15 0.75 -12.92
CA VAL A 31 -7.25 0.30 -11.54
C VAL A 31 -8.32 1.06 -10.78
N HIS A 32 -9.12 0.31 -10.04
CA HIS A 32 -10.10 0.82 -9.09
C HIS A 32 -9.72 0.36 -7.69
N LYS A 33 -10.61 0.57 -6.72
CA LYS A 33 -10.38 0.23 -5.30
C LYS A 33 -10.04 -1.25 -5.06
N LEU A 34 -10.77 -2.16 -5.69
CA LEU A 34 -10.56 -3.61 -5.61
C LEU A 34 -10.47 -4.29 -6.99
N VAL A 35 -10.79 -3.56 -8.04
CA VAL A 35 -10.92 -4.10 -9.39
C VAL A 35 -9.75 -3.64 -10.24
N TYR A 36 -9.09 -4.58 -10.88
CA TYR A 36 -8.04 -4.36 -11.87
C TYR A 36 -8.59 -4.78 -13.22
N GLU A 37 -8.58 -3.86 -14.17
CA GLU A 37 -9.01 -4.11 -15.54
C GLU A 37 -7.77 -4.24 -16.42
N PHE A 38 -7.68 -5.36 -17.13
CA PHE A 38 -6.58 -5.69 -18.01
C PHE A 38 -7.04 -5.79 -19.45
N GLU A 39 -6.14 -5.49 -20.38
CA GLU A 39 -6.25 -5.79 -21.80
C GLU A 39 -5.19 -6.82 -22.23
N GLU A 40 -5.43 -7.51 -23.32
CA GLU A 40 -4.47 -8.49 -23.86
C GLU A 40 -3.29 -7.76 -24.50
N CYS A 41 -2.09 -8.29 -24.28
CA CYS A 41 -0.85 -7.82 -24.86
C CYS A 41 0.11 -8.99 -25.11
N GLU A 42 1.25 -8.71 -25.74
CA GLU A 42 2.33 -9.68 -25.83
C GLU A 42 2.82 -10.08 -24.42
N PRO A 43 2.98 -11.39 -24.15
CA PRO A 43 3.50 -11.89 -22.87
C PRO A 43 4.83 -11.25 -22.49
N GLY A 44 4.89 -10.67 -21.29
CA GLY A 44 6.11 -10.06 -20.76
C GLY A 44 6.48 -8.71 -21.36
N LYS A 45 5.64 -8.10 -22.21
CA LYS A 45 5.90 -6.81 -22.85
C LYS A 45 6.00 -5.64 -21.87
N TYR A 46 5.29 -5.71 -20.75
CA TYR A 46 5.26 -4.65 -19.74
C TYR A 46 5.78 -5.18 -18.40
N GLN A 47 6.30 -4.26 -17.59
CA GLN A 47 6.67 -4.50 -16.20
C GLN A 47 6.08 -3.40 -15.33
N TYR A 48 5.89 -3.72 -14.04
CA TYR A 48 5.25 -2.84 -13.07
C TYR A 48 6.12 -2.65 -11.82
N ALA A 49 6.05 -1.46 -11.25
CA ALA A 49 6.51 -1.16 -9.91
C ALA A 49 5.37 -0.56 -9.07
N VAL A 50 5.38 -0.80 -7.76
CA VAL A 50 4.36 -0.30 -6.83
C VAL A 50 5.01 0.51 -5.72
N GLU A 51 4.76 1.82 -5.73
CA GLU A 51 5.35 2.76 -4.78
C GLU A 51 4.34 3.29 -3.77
N TYR A 52 4.80 3.49 -2.53
CA TYR A 52 4.04 4.23 -1.54
C TYR A 52 4.41 5.71 -1.59
N VAL A 53 3.41 6.56 -1.74
CA VAL A 53 3.54 8.02 -1.82
C VAL A 53 2.61 8.74 -0.83
N GLY A 54 2.04 8.01 0.12
CA GLY A 54 1.02 8.53 1.04
C GLY A 54 1.50 9.59 2.03
N ASN A 55 2.82 9.79 2.14
CA ASN A 55 3.48 10.82 2.96
C ASN A 55 3.71 12.15 2.21
N LYS A 56 3.68 12.13 0.87
CA LYS A 56 3.90 13.34 0.06
C LYS A 56 2.66 14.22 0.10
N ASP A 57 2.86 15.54 0.05
CA ASP A 57 1.73 16.45 -0.13
C ASP A 57 1.17 16.34 -1.56
N TYR A 58 0.04 17.00 -1.82
CA TYR A 58 -0.61 16.90 -3.13
C TYR A 58 0.22 17.49 -4.27
N GLU A 59 0.93 18.59 -4.03
CA GLU A 59 1.72 19.26 -5.07
C GLU A 59 2.98 18.46 -5.38
N GLU A 60 3.66 17.95 -4.35
CA GLU A 60 4.80 17.04 -4.47
C GLU A 60 4.42 15.76 -5.20
N LEU A 61 3.28 15.16 -4.83
CA LEU A 61 2.78 13.96 -5.50
C LEU A 61 2.44 14.22 -6.96
N LYS A 62 1.82 15.36 -7.27
CA LYS A 62 1.50 15.73 -8.65
C LYS A 62 2.77 15.96 -9.47
N LYS A 63 3.74 16.71 -8.94
CA LYS A 63 5.03 16.93 -9.60
C LYS A 63 5.75 15.62 -9.88
N TYR A 64 5.75 14.71 -8.90
CA TYR A 64 6.39 13.40 -9.05
C TYR A 64 5.67 12.53 -10.09
N HIS A 65 4.34 12.51 -10.08
CA HIS A 65 3.55 11.83 -11.11
C HIS A 65 3.85 12.37 -12.50
N ASP A 66 3.80 13.69 -12.68
CA ASP A 66 4.04 14.35 -13.97
C ASP A 66 5.48 14.04 -14.45
N PHE A 67 6.48 14.05 -13.57
CA PHE A 67 7.85 13.62 -13.88
C PHE A 67 7.94 12.17 -14.38
N LEU A 68 7.24 11.24 -13.73
CA LEU A 68 7.23 9.83 -14.15
C LEU A 68 6.59 9.66 -15.55
N GLU A 69 5.56 10.44 -15.86
CA GLU A 69 4.96 10.47 -17.20
C GLU A 69 5.93 11.09 -18.23
N ASP A 70 6.65 12.15 -17.88
CA ASP A 70 7.61 12.83 -18.76
C ASP A 70 8.79 11.92 -19.15
N VAL A 71 9.21 11.00 -18.28
CA VAL A 71 10.24 9.99 -18.60
C VAL A 71 9.70 8.77 -19.37
N GLY A 72 8.42 8.77 -19.72
CA GLY A 72 7.78 7.75 -20.55
C GLY A 72 7.13 6.60 -19.78
N TYR A 73 6.91 6.74 -18.47
CA TYR A 73 6.16 5.75 -17.70
C TYR A 73 4.66 6.03 -17.73
N THR A 74 3.85 4.98 -17.62
CA THR A 74 2.41 5.12 -17.40
C THR A 74 2.13 4.97 -15.91
N VAL A 75 1.45 5.94 -15.30
CA VAL A 75 1.25 5.97 -13.85
C VAL A 75 -0.22 5.84 -13.49
N PHE A 76 -0.52 4.94 -12.55
CA PHE A 76 -1.87 4.76 -12.03
C PHE A 76 -1.94 5.11 -10.55
N TYR A 77 -2.87 5.99 -10.20
CA TYR A 77 -3.18 6.26 -8.81
C TYR A 77 -3.95 5.11 -8.16
N LYS A 78 -3.51 4.70 -6.97
CA LYS A 78 -4.17 3.69 -6.16
C LYS A 78 -4.31 4.12 -4.71
N ASN A 79 -5.42 3.71 -4.12
CA ASN A 79 -5.68 3.83 -2.69
C ASN A 79 -5.38 2.52 -1.96
N ILE A 80 -4.79 2.62 -0.78
CA ILE A 80 -4.63 1.51 0.18
C ILE A 80 -5.94 1.32 0.93
N ASN A 81 -6.58 2.45 1.27
CA ASN A 81 -7.71 2.43 2.18
C ASN A 81 -9.01 2.00 1.52
N LEU A 82 -9.72 1.06 2.17
CA LEU A 82 -11.07 0.69 1.81
C LEU A 82 -12.13 1.73 2.21
N ASN A 83 -11.78 2.90 2.78
CA ASN A 83 -12.63 4.07 3.06
C ASN A 83 -14.12 3.74 3.27
N TYR A 84 -14.55 3.60 4.52
CA TYR A 84 -15.95 3.48 4.89
C TYR A 84 -16.50 4.85 5.33
N SER A 85 -17.63 5.27 4.75
CA SER A 85 -18.25 6.57 5.04
C SER A 85 -19.56 6.37 5.78
N VAL A 86 -19.80 7.11 6.87
CA VAL A 86 -21.11 7.18 7.54
C VAL A 86 -21.50 8.65 7.67
N GLY A 87 -22.52 9.08 6.94
CA GLY A 87 -22.95 10.48 6.88
C GLY A 87 -21.84 11.41 6.35
N LYS A 88 -21.57 12.51 7.07
CA LYS A 88 -20.54 13.52 6.72
C LYS A 88 -19.13 13.16 7.23
N VAL A 89 -18.96 11.98 7.85
CA VAL A 89 -17.68 11.54 8.43
C VAL A 89 -17.18 10.31 7.67
N ARG A 90 -15.90 10.35 7.29
CA ARG A 90 -15.20 9.22 6.67
C ARG A 90 -14.21 8.61 7.66
N PHE A 91 -14.33 7.31 7.86
CA PHE A 91 -13.39 6.51 8.64
C PHE A 91 -12.30 5.95 7.73
N ARG A 92 -11.05 6.12 8.17
CA ARG A 92 -9.85 5.70 7.45
C ARG A 92 -9.08 4.70 8.28
N LEU A 93 -8.96 3.49 7.75
CA LEU A 93 -8.03 2.50 8.30
C LEU A 93 -6.61 2.87 7.83
N TYR A 94 -5.60 2.82 8.71
CA TYR A 94 -4.17 2.99 8.36
C TYR A 94 -3.69 4.42 8.02
N LYS A 95 -4.31 5.46 8.57
CA LYS A 95 -3.80 6.85 8.52
C LYS A 95 -3.59 7.37 9.95
N SER A 96 -2.58 8.22 10.14
CA SER A 96 -2.33 8.93 11.41
C SER A 96 -3.57 9.70 11.94
N LYS A 97 -4.41 10.20 11.02
CA LYS A 97 -5.72 10.79 11.36
C LYS A 97 -6.87 9.87 10.90
N PRO A 98 -7.55 9.14 11.81
CA PRO A 98 -8.50 8.08 11.44
C PRO A 98 -9.87 8.58 10.98
N TRP A 99 -10.17 9.88 11.14
CA TRP A 99 -11.45 10.48 10.72
C TRP A 99 -11.25 11.82 10.01
N VAL A 100 -12.05 12.08 8.96
CA VAL A 100 -12.05 13.36 8.23
C VAL A 100 -13.49 13.74 7.85
N PRO A 101 -13.86 15.02 7.95
CA PRO A 101 -15.08 15.52 7.32
C PRO A 101 -15.05 15.30 5.80
N VAL A 102 -16.19 14.95 5.20
CA VAL A 102 -16.30 14.81 3.74
C VAL A 102 -16.23 16.20 3.10
N THR A 103 -15.04 16.64 2.70
CA THR A 103 -14.82 17.86 1.91
C THR A 103 -14.44 17.49 0.46
N ASN A 104 -15.05 18.16 -0.52
CA ASN A 104 -15.03 17.80 -1.96
C ASN A 104 -13.77 18.21 -2.75
N GLY A 105 -12.68 18.62 -2.11
CA GLY A 105 -11.46 19.00 -2.80
C GLY A 105 -10.26 18.67 -1.96
N THR A 106 -9.15 18.34 -2.65
CA THR A 106 -7.83 17.84 -2.20
C THR A 106 -7.58 16.41 -2.70
N GLY A 107 -6.40 16.15 -3.30
CA GLY A 107 -6.07 14.93 -4.05
C GLY A 107 -5.94 13.66 -3.23
N TYR A 108 -7.04 13.27 -2.62
CA TYR A 108 -7.12 12.20 -1.64
C TYR A 108 -7.38 10.88 -2.37
N ASN A 109 -6.92 9.76 -1.78
CA ASN A 109 -6.93 8.39 -2.34
C ASN A 109 -5.80 8.04 -3.32
N LYS A 110 -4.65 8.71 -3.20
CA LYS A 110 -3.46 8.51 -4.01
C LYS A 110 -2.28 8.12 -3.12
N GLU A 111 -2.44 7.03 -2.39
CA GLU A 111 -1.44 6.59 -1.39
C GLU A 111 -0.39 5.68 -2.03
N ILE A 112 -0.73 5.10 -3.17
CA ILE A 112 0.12 4.25 -3.98
C ILE A 112 0.16 4.80 -5.41
N LEU A 113 1.33 4.73 -6.03
CA LEU A 113 1.48 4.77 -7.48
C LEU A 113 1.80 3.37 -7.99
N ILE A 114 1.08 2.94 -9.03
CA ILE A 114 1.49 1.79 -9.83
C ILE A 114 2.13 2.39 -11.08
N VAL A 115 3.39 2.09 -11.31
CA VAL A 115 4.17 2.62 -12.43
C VAL A 115 4.40 1.50 -13.43
N GLU A 116 4.03 1.73 -14.68
CA GLU A 116 4.18 0.81 -15.81
C GLU A 116 5.26 1.33 -16.76
N LYS A 117 6.10 0.44 -17.27
CA LYS A 117 6.96 0.69 -18.43
C LYS A 117 7.04 -0.55 -19.32
N GLU A 118 7.49 -0.38 -20.55
CA GLU A 118 7.86 -1.52 -21.38
C GLU A 118 9.03 -2.30 -20.74
N ASN A 119 9.01 -3.62 -20.92
CA ASN A 119 10.01 -4.49 -20.35
C ASN A 119 11.33 -4.42 -21.13
N ASP A 120 12.22 -3.55 -20.66
CA ASP A 120 13.58 -3.36 -21.15
C ASP A 120 14.61 -4.23 -20.40
N GLY A 121 14.17 -5.09 -19.48
CA GLY A 121 15.03 -5.89 -18.60
C GLY A 121 15.80 -5.10 -17.54
N LYS A 122 15.62 -3.77 -17.45
CA LYS A 122 16.28 -2.91 -16.47
C LYS A 122 15.35 -2.62 -15.29
N PRO A 123 15.88 -2.45 -14.07
CA PRO A 123 15.07 -2.01 -12.93
C PRO A 123 14.47 -0.62 -13.19
N PHE A 124 13.41 -0.29 -12.47
CA PHE A 124 12.86 1.07 -12.50
C PHE A 124 13.79 2.06 -11.79
N ASN A 125 13.84 3.30 -12.28
CA ASN A 125 14.47 4.40 -11.57
C ASN A 125 13.39 5.20 -10.82
N LEU A 126 13.28 4.93 -9.53
CA LEU A 126 12.13 5.29 -8.72
C LEU A 126 12.59 5.93 -7.40
N HIS A 127 11.94 7.02 -7.00
CA HIS A 127 12.27 7.77 -5.79
C HIS A 127 11.51 7.24 -4.56
N THR A 128 11.50 5.93 -4.35
CA THR A 128 11.05 5.37 -3.08
C THR A 128 12.21 5.37 -2.09
N ASP A 129 12.21 6.36 -1.19
CA ASP A 129 13.13 6.37 -0.07
C ASP A 129 12.78 5.23 0.90
N LYS A 130 13.80 4.52 1.39
CA LYS A 130 13.63 3.41 2.35
C LYS A 130 12.89 3.87 3.61
N GLU A 131 13.10 5.12 3.98
CA GLU A 131 12.46 5.80 5.11
C GLU A 131 10.94 5.84 4.95
N ASP A 132 10.45 6.13 3.73
CA ASP A 132 9.03 6.14 3.42
C ASP A 132 8.40 4.76 3.62
N ARG A 133 9.10 3.67 3.26
CA ARG A 133 8.61 2.29 3.51
C ARG A 133 8.58 1.92 4.99
N VAL A 134 9.55 2.41 5.77
CA VAL A 134 9.58 2.18 7.22
C VAL A 134 8.44 2.93 7.91
N VAL A 135 8.19 4.19 7.53
CA VAL A 135 7.05 4.97 8.03
C VAL A 135 5.74 4.29 7.63
N TYR A 136 5.64 3.84 6.39
CA TYR A 136 4.47 3.13 5.89
C TYR A 136 4.11 1.88 6.71
N TYR A 137 5.05 0.97 6.95
CA TYR A 137 4.75 -0.24 7.71
C TYR A 137 4.48 0.03 9.19
N LYS A 138 5.02 1.12 9.76
CA LYS A 138 4.64 1.58 11.11
C LYS A 138 3.18 2.02 11.14
N ASP A 139 2.74 2.82 10.16
CA ASP A 139 1.36 3.29 10.06
C ASP A 139 0.35 2.15 9.87
N LEU A 140 0.76 1.07 9.20
CA LEU A 140 -0.01 -0.16 9.14
C LEU A 140 -0.02 -0.93 10.47
N LEU A 141 1.12 -1.02 11.17
CA LEU A 141 1.27 -1.84 12.37
C LEU A 141 0.61 -1.24 13.62
N TYR A 142 0.81 0.06 13.89
CA TYR A 142 0.41 0.68 15.16
C TYR A 142 -1.07 0.55 15.51
N PRO A 143 -2.03 0.70 14.57
CA PRO A 143 -3.43 0.49 14.88
C PRO A 143 -3.72 -0.89 15.48
N TYR A 144 -3.07 -1.95 14.96
CA TYR A 144 -3.26 -3.30 15.48
C TYR A 144 -2.62 -3.50 16.85
N VAL A 145 -1.46 -2.88 17.11
CA VAL A 145 -0.81 -2.90 18.43
C VAL A 145 -1.70 -2.25 19.49
N ILE A 146 -2.27 -1.08 19.18
CA ILE A 146 -3.17 -0.36 20.09
C ILE A 146 -4.44 -1.18 20.36
N LEU A 147 -5.06 -1.73 19.30
CA LEU A 147 -6.25 -2.56 19.45
C LEU A 147 -5.96 -3.84 20.23
N PHE A 148 -4.83 -4.49 19.98
CA PHE A 148 -4.40 -5.67 20.72
C PHE A 148 -4.27 -5.36 22.22
N ALA A 149 -3.58 -4.27 22.57
CA ALA A 149 -3.41 -3.86 23.97
C ALA A 149 -4.77 -3.58 24.65
N LEU A 150 -5.67 -2.88 23.95
CA LEU A 150 -7.01 -2.60 24.45
C LEU A 150 -7.81 -3.89 24.74
N PHE A 151 -7.87 -4.81 23.78
CA PHE A 151 -8.62 -6.06 23.95
C PHE A 151 -7.96 -7.01 24.95
N ALA A 152 -6.63 -7.00 25.07
CA ALA A 152 -5.92 -7.75 26.11
C ALA A 152 -6.29 -7.24 27.51
N VAL A 153 -6.33 -5.92 27.73
CA VAL A 153 -6.78 -5.32 29.00
C VAL A 153 -8.24 -5.66 29.28
N PHE A 154 -9.12 -5.56 28.28
CA PHE A 154 -10.53 -5.94 28.44
C PHE A 154 -10.72 -7.41 28.81
N ALA A 155 -9.92 -8.31 28.25
CA ALA A 155 -9.98 -9.73 28.61
C ALA A 155 -9.68 -9.97 30.10
N VAL A 156 -8.68 -9.26 30.65
CA VAL A 156 -8.32 -9.36 32.07
C VAL A 156 -9.39 -8.73 32.95
N VAL A 157 -9.81 -7.50 32.65
CA VAL A 157 -10.79 -6.75 33.47
C VAL A 157 -12.14 -7.45 33.51
N MET A 158 -12.62 -7.92 32.36
CA MET A 158 -13.91 -8.59 32.23
C MET A 158 -13.87 -10.07 32.61
N LYS A 159 -12.68 -10.65 32.80
CA LYS A 159 -12.46 -12.10 33.00
C LYS A 159 -13.19 -12.94 31.94
N SER A 160 -13.14 -12.48 30.69
CA SER A 160 -13.90 -13.06 29.58
C SER A 160 -12.97 -13.51 28.45
N ILE A 161 -13.28 -14.68 27.88
CA ILE A 161 -12.52 -15.25 26.76
C ILE A 161 -12.82 -14.55 25.43
N ALA A 162 -13.99 -13.91 25.29
CA ALA A 162 -14.38 -13.26 24.03
C ALA A 162 -13.40 -12.15 23.57
N PRO A 163 -13.04 -11.14 24.38
CA PRO A 163 -12.01 -10.17 24.02
C PRO A 163 -10.62 -10.80 23.85
N ALA A 164 -10.32 -11.91 24.54
CA ALA A 164 -9.05 -12.62 24.36
C ALA A 164 -8.94 -13.25 22.96
N ILE A 165 -10.03 -13.80 22.43
CA ILE A 165 -10.09 -14.32 21.05
C ILE A 165 -9.85 -13.19 20.05
N ILE A 166 -10.47 -12.02 20.25
CA ILE A 166 -10.26 -10.85 19.38
C ILE A 166 -8.79 -10.41 19.41
N ALA A 167 -8.20 -10.31 20.61
CA ALA A 167 -6.77 -9.98 20.74
C ALA A 167 -5.88 -11.00 20.01
N ALA A 168 -6.17 -12.30 20.14
CA ALA A 168 -5.42 -13.34 19.43
C ALA A 168 -5.48 -13.19 17.90
N LEU A 169 -6.64 -12.84 17.34
CA LEU A 169 -6.78 -12.60 15.89
C LEU A 169 -5.95 -11.40 15.41
N LEU A 170 -5.78 -10.36 16.23
CA LEU A 170 -4.98 -9.18 15.90
C LEU A 170 -3.47 -9.46 15.84
N VAL A 171 -3.00 -10.56 16.43
CA VAL A 171 -1.59 -10.98 16.36
C VAL A 171 -1.16 -11.28 14.92
N ILE A 172 -2.07 -11.77 14.08
CA ILE A 172 -1.77 -12.13 12.68
C ILE A 172 -1.29 -10.89 11.88
N PRO A 173 -2.09 -9.81 11.73
CA PRO A 173 -1.63 -8.62 11.03
C PRO A 173 -0.42 -7.97 11.73
N MET A 174 -0.34 -8.01 13.06
CA MET A 174 0.85 -7.52 13.79
C MET A 174 2.13 -8.27 13.39
N GLY A 175 2.08 -9.60 13.31
CA GLY A 175 3.20 -10.43 12.89
C GLY A 175 3.60 -10.16 11.44
N VAL A 176 2.62 -10.07 10.53
CA VAL A 176 2.86 -9.80 9.10
C VAL A 176 3.51 -8.42 8.90
N TYR A 177 2.92 -7.34 9.42
CA TYR A 177 3.46 -5.99 9.26
C TYR A 177 4.74 -5.78 10.08
N GLY A 178 4.84 -6.40 11.26
CA GLY A 178 6.05 -6.38 12.09
C GLY A 178 7.25 -7.05 11.41
N TYR A 179 7.04 -8.21 10.77
CA TYR A 179 8.07 -8.88 9.99
C TYR A 179 8.51 -8.04 8.78
N ARG A 180 7.56 -7.43 8.06
CA ARG A 180 7.87 -6.53 6.93
C ARG A 180 8.67 -5.30 7.37
N LEU A 181 8.25 -4.65 8.46
CA LEU A 181 8.96 -3.52 9.05
C LEU A 181 10.39 -3.91 9.47
N TYR A 182 10.54 -5.07 10.10
CA TYR A 182 11.86 -5.61 10.48
C TYR A 182 12.75 -5.84 9.25
N LYS A 183 12.20 -6.45 8.20
CA LYS A 183 12.92 -6.72 6.95
C LYS A 183 13.42 -5.42 6.32
N GLU A 184 12.55 -4.41 6.17
CA GLU A 184 12.92 -3.11 5.57
C GLU A 184 14.00 -2.37 6.37
N LYS A 185 13.94 -2.39 7.71
CA LYS A 185 15.00 -1.82 8.55
C LYS A 185 16.34 -2.53 8.37
N ARG A 186 16.32 -3.87 8.26
CA ARG A 186 17.54 -4.68 8.15
C ARG A 186 18.18 -4.59 6.77
N THR A 187 17.38 -4.58 5.71
CA THR A 187 17.89 -4.34 4.35
C THR A 187 18.35 -2.90 4.17
N GLY A 188 17.77 -1.93 4.88
CA GLY A 188 18.20 -0.53 4.89
C GLY A 188 19.63 -0.36 5.39
N GLY A 189 19.95 -0.90 6.57
CA GLY A 189 21.28 -0.78 7.18
C GLY A 189 22.40 -1.54 6.48
N ARG A 190 22.12 -2.41 5.50
CA ARG A 190 23.17 -3.12 4.74
C ARG A 190 23.83 -2.23 3.67
N TRP A 191 23.11 -1.26 3.12
CA TRP A 191 23.66 -0.35 2.09
C TRP A 191 24.35 0.89 2.66
N GLU A 192 24.01 1.31 3.89
CA GLU A 192 24.72 2.40 4.60
C GLU A 192 26.13 2.00 5.05
N ASN A 193 26.43 0.70 5.12
CA ASN A 193 27.74 0.17 5.49
C ASN A 193 28.63 -0.14 4.27
N GLU A 194 28.14 0.12 3.06
CA GLU A 194 28.85 -0.11 1.79
C GLU A 194 29.07 1.20 1.00
N GLN A 195 28.82 2.37 1.61
CA GLN A 195 29.25 3.69 1.13
C GLN A 195 30.34 4.26 2.04
#